data_AF-A0A810AF00-F1
#
_entry.id   AF-A0A810AF00-F1
#
_cell.length_a   1.000
_cell.length_b   1.000
_cell.length_c   1.000
_cell.angle_alpha   90.00
_cell.angle_beta   90.00
_cell.angle_gamma   90.00
#
_symmetry.space_group_name_H-M   'P 1'
#
loop_
_entity.id
_entity.type
_entity.pdbx_description
1 polymer ?
#
loop_
_entity_poly.entity_id
_entity_poly.type
_entity_poly.pdbx_seq_one_letter_code
_entity_poly.pdbx_strand_id
1 'polypeptide(L)'
;MGSTYQARCDTARTPPHDDWALIAAKGRDAAMPKIIGTYREGENYSFLNIVALGGSSFIARTDDPGPCPGEGWQLIASAGKQGKPGPQGERGEAGARGEPGLPAPTILGWKIDRERYCATPIMSDNSEVEPLQLRALFEQFHSEAD
;
A
#
# COMPACT_ATOMS: atom_id res chain seq x y z
N MET A 1 51.18 17.16 -17.39
CA MET A 1 52.25 17.05 -16.38
C MET A 1 52.14 15.67 -15.74
N GLY A 2 53.27 14.97 -15.49
CA GLY A 2 53.28 13.63 -14.90
C GLY A 2 54.39 12.68 -15.38
N SER A 3 55.38 13.15 -16.14
CA SER A 3 56.57 12.35 -16.49
C SER A 3 57.72 12.66 -15.53
N THR A 4 58.54 11.66 -15.20
CA THR A 4 59.75 11.78 -14.38
C THR A 4 60.99 11.60 -15.24
N TYR A 5 61.95 12.49 -15.09
CA TYR A 5 63.21 12.49 -15.84
C TYR A 5 64.41 12.50 -14.87
N GLN A 6 65.52 11.92 -15.29
CA GLN A 6 66.81 11.97 -14.59
C GLN A 6 67.82 12.71 -15.47
N ALA A 7 68.53 13.69 -14.90
CA ALA A 7 69.62 14.37 -15.61
C ALA A 7 70.79 13.40 -15.86
N ARG A 8 71.34 13.43 -17.08
CA ARG A 8 72.48 12.61 -17.53
C ARG A 8 73.81 13.33 -17.37
N CYS A 9 73.79 14.64 -17.34
CA CYS A 9 74.91 15.53 -17.09
C CYS A 9 74.42 16.75 -16.30
N ASP A 10 75.35 17.52 -15.74
CA ASP A 10 75.02 18.80 -15.15
C ASP A 10 74.50 19.74 -16.25
N THR A 11 73.21 20.10 -16.17
CA THR A 11 72.52 20.88 -17.18
C THR A 11 71.49 21.80 -16.51
N ALA A 12 71.39 23.03 -17.01
CA ALA A 12 70.35 23.99 -16.61
C ALA A 12 69.12 23.95 -17.54
N ARG A 13 69.08 23.02 -18.51
CA ARG A 13 67.98 22.89 -19.48
C ARG A 13 66.82 22.11 -18.85
N THR A 14 65.58 22.45 -19.20
CA THR A 14 64.39 21.71 -18.73
C THR A 14 64.05 20.53 -19.64
N PRO A 15 63.59 19.37 -19.11
CA PRO A 15 63.08 18.29 -19.93
C PRO A 15 61.86 18.73 -20.76
N PRO A 16 61.65 18.16 -21.96
CA PRO A 16 62.45 17.11 -22.60
C PRO A 16 63.66 17.66 -23.39
N HIS A 17 64.86 17.13 -23.13
CA HIS A 17 66.12 17.46 -23.82
C HIS A 17 67.10 16.27 -23.73
N ASP A 18 68.11 16.18 -24.60
CA ASP A 18 69.08 15.06 -24.65
C ASP A 18 69.88 14.85 -23.34
N ASP A 19 70.01 15.91 -22.55
CA ASP A 19 70.64 15.90 -21.23
C ASP A 19 69.79 15.17 -20.18
N TRP A 20 68.57 14.74 -20.52
CA TRP A 20 67.61 14.10 -19.61
C TRP A 20 67.17 12.74 -20.13
N ALA A 21 67.28 11.71 -19.27
CA ALA A 21 66.71 10.40 -19.51
C ALA A 21 65.27 10.35 -18.98
N LEU A 22 64.31 9.94 -19.82
CA LEU A 22 62.94 9.66 -19.37
C LEU A 22 62.93 8.37 -18.53
N ILE A 23 62.56 8.48 -17.25
CA ILE A 23 62.47 7.33 -16.33
C ILE A 23 61.03 6.81 -16.27
N ALA A 24 60.04 7.69 -16.28
CA ALA A 24 58.64 7.32 -16.32
C ALA A 24 57.87 8.30 -17.21
N ALA A 25 57.19 7.77 -18.23
CA ALA A 25 56.28 8.55 -19.06
C ALA A 25 54.98 8.83 -18.30
N LYS A 26 54.36 9.99 -18.57
CA LYS A 26 52.99 10.27 -18.14
C LYS A 26 52.08 9.13 -18.61
N GLY A 27 51.30 8.57 -17.68
CA GLY A 27 50.23 7.62 -18.01
C GLY A 27 49.12 8.25 -18.86
N ARG A 28 48.28 7.41 -19.47
CA ARG A 28 47.04 7.86 -20.10
C ARG A 28 46.04 8.27 -19.03
N ASP A 29 45.31 9.35 -19.29
CA ASP A 29 44.22 9.76 -18.40
C ASP A 29 43.14 8.67 -18.40
N ALA A 30 42.58 8.37 -17.23
CA ALA A 30 41.54 7.37 -17.10
C ALA A 30 40.22 7.86 -17.74
N ALA A 31 39.48 6.96 -18.39
CA ALA A 31 38.10 7.25 -18.78
C ALA A 31 37.26 7.35 -17.51
N MET A 32 36.71 8.53 -17.24
CA MET A 32 35.91 8.79 -16.05
C MET A 32 34.43 8.53 -16.33
N PRO A 33 33.73 7.78 -15.46
CA PRO A 33 32.29 7.63 -15.57
C PRO A 33 31.56 8.97 -15.51
N LYS A 34 30.52 9.11 -16.33
CA LYS A 34 29.73 10.34 -16.43
C LYS A 34 28.29 10.07 -16.04
N ILE A 35 27.76 10.84 -15.09
CA ILE A 35 26.35 10.74 -14.69
C ILE A 35 25.52 11.52 -15.72
N ILE A 36 24.61 10.83 -16.41
CA ILE A 36 23.70 11.42 -17.39
C ILE A 36 22.35 11.77 -16.77
N GLY A 37 21.93 11.02 -15.74
CA GLY A 37 20.64 11.21 -15.08
C GLY A 37 19.63 10.15 -15.52
N THR A 38 18.36 10.51 -15.68
CA THR A 38 17.31 9.55 -16.03
C THR A 38 17.49 8.99 -17.43
N TYR A 39 17.41 7.67 -17.58
CA TYR A 39 17.44 7.00 -18.88
C TYR A 39 16.27 7.46 -19.77
N ARG A 40 16.56 7.70 -21.05
CA ARG A 40 15.58 8.01 -22.09
C ARG A 40 15.77 7.06 -23.26
N GLU A 41 14.66 6.49 -23.74
CA GLU A 41 14.66 5.64 -24.91
C GLU A 41 15.01 6.45 -26.17
N GLY A 42 15.89 5.91 -27.02
CA GLY A 42 16.33 6.56 -28.25
C GLY A 42 17.45 7.60 -28.08
N GLU A 43 17.94 7.86 -26.86
CA GLU A 43 19.17 8.63 -26.65
C GLU A 43 20.42 7.76 -26.84
N ASN A 44 21.50 8.39 -27.32
CA ASN A 44 22.80 7.73 -27.44
C ASN A 44 23.58 7.86 -26.13
N TYR A 45 24.15 6.74 -25.68
CA TYR A 45 24.97 6.68 -24.48
C TYR A 45 26.35 6.13 -24.82
N SER A 46 27.39 6.74 -24.28
CA SER A 46 28.77 6.30 -24.44
C SER A 46 29.19 5.38 -23.29
N PHE A 47 30.27 4.65 -23.50
CA PHE A 47 30.94 3.85 -22.49
C PHE A 47 31.12 4.63 -21.17
N LEU A 48 30.81 3.99 -20.04
CA LEU A 48 30.83 4.56 -18.68
C LEU A 48 29.81 5.67 -18.38
N ASN A 49 28.85 5.93 -19.28
CA ASN A 49 27.68 6.73 -18.90
C ASN A 49 26.85 6.00 -17.84
N ILE A 50 26.43 6.73 -16.81
CA ILE A 50 25.61 6.24 -15.71
C ILE A 50 24.21 6.85 -15.84
N VAL A 51 23.19 5.99 -15.84
CA VAL A 51 21.78 6.38 -15.92
C VAL A 51 20.99 5.84 -14.74
N ALA A 52 19.88 6.51 -14.41
CA ALA A 52 18.90 6.07 -13.43
C ALA A 52 17.64 5.58 -14.14
N LEU A 53 17.15 4.40 -13.76
CA LEU A 53 15.93 3.80 -14.28
C LEU A 53 15.25 2.96 -13.20
N GLY A 54 13.96 3.20 -12.95
CA GLY A 54 13.17 2.41 -11.99
C GLY A 54 13.73 2.44 -10.56
N GLY A 55 14.32 3.56 -10.13
CA GLY A 55 14.96 3.70 -8.81
C GLY A 55 16.32 3.00 -8.67
N SER A 56 16.83 2.37 -9.74
CA SER A 56 18.15 1.75 -9.81
C SER A 56 19.08 2.56 -10.71
N SER A 57 20.39 2.35 -10.57
CA SER A 57 21.43 2.99 -11.41
C SER A 57 22.19 1.94 -12.21
N PHE A 58 22.46 2.26 -13.48
CA PHE A 58 23.13 1.39 -14.45
C PHE A 58 24.29 2.14 -15.11
N ILE A 59 25.37 1.43 -15.45
CA ILE A 59 26.51 1.95 -16.20
C ILE A 59 26.61 1.26 -17.57
N ALA A 60 26.85 2.04 -18.62
CA ALA A 60 27.03 1.54 -19.98
C ALA A 60 28.38 0.80 -20.12
N ARG A 61 28.33 -0.43 -20.65
CA ARG A 61 29.50 -1.30 -20.86
C ARG A 61 30.18 -1.08 -22.21
N THR A 62 29.51 -0.38 -23.14
CA THR A 62 30.00 -0.05 -24.48
C THR A 62 29.34 1.25 -24.95
N ASP A 63 29.81 1.78 -26.08
CA ASP A 63 29.11 2.86 -26.77
C ASP A 63 27.83 2.30 -27.43
N ASP A 64 26.76 3.07 -27.40
CA ASP A 64 25.42 2.68 -27.85
C ASP A 64 24.97 1.33 -27.25
N PRO A 65 24.85 1.23 -25.90
CA PRO A 65 24.59 -0.01 -25.17
C PRO A 65 23.20 -0.62 -25.41
N GLY A 66 22.37 0.00 -26.25
CA GLY A 66 20.99 -0.41 -26.51
C GLY A 66 20.03 -0.12 -25.35
N PRO A 67 18.86 -0.78 -25.33
CA PRO A 67 17.83 -0.54 -24.32
C PRO A 67 18.29 -0.82 -22.89
N CYS A 68 17.95 0.07 -21.95
CA CYS A 68 18.17 -0.12 -20.51
C CYS A 68 16.89 -0.60 -19.82
N PRO A 69 16.93 -1.63 -18.95
CA PRO A 69 18.08 -2.51 -18.69
C PRO A 69 18.30 -3.54 -19.81
N GLY A 70 19.55 -3.94 -20.05
CA GLY A 70 19.93 -4.88 -21.11
C GLY A 70 21.40 -5.30 -21.02
N GLU A 71 21.90 -6.16 -21.93
CA GLU A 71 23.27 -6.70 -21.86
C GLU A 71 24.39 -5.64 -21.97
N GLY A 72 24.10 -4.52 -22.65
CA GLY A 72 25.00 -3.36 -22.73
C GLY A 72 25.07 -2.54 -21.45
N TRP A 73 24.25 -2.84 -20.44
CA TRP A 73 24.15 -2.13 -19.18
C TRP A 73 24.55 -3.02 -18.00
N GLN A 74 25.30 -2.46 -17.06
CA GLN A 74 25.66 -3.11 -15.80
C GLN A 74 24.94 -2.42 -14.64
N LEU A 75 24.21 -3.18 -13.82
CA LEU A 75 23.62 -2.66 -12.58
C LEU A 75 24.73 -2.30 -11.58
N ILE A 76 24.69 -1.08 -11.03
CA ILE A 76 25.65 -0.61 -10.02
C ILE A 76 24.98 -0.26 -8.69
N ALA A 77 23.70 0.06 -8.69
CA ALA A 77 22.91 0.27 -7.48
C ALA A 77 21.46 -0.15 -7.73
N SER A 78 20.93 -1.03 -6.87
CA SER A 78 19.53 -1.48 -6.94
C SER A 78 18.65 -0.60 -6.08
N ALA A 79 17.44 -0.33 -6.54
CA ALA A 79 16.38 0.16 -5.67
C ALA A 79 16.19 -0.80 -4.48
N GLY A 80 16.03 -0.22 -3.29
CA GLY A 80 15.67 -0.99 -2.10
C GLY A 80 14.28 -1.60 -2.22
N LYS A 81 14.02 -2.68 -1.48
CA LYS A 81 12.67 -3.23 -1.37
C LYS A 81 11.80 -2.26 -0.55
N GLN A 82 10.52 -2.15 -0.92
CA GLN A 82 9.55 -1.44 -0.10
C GLN A 82 9.55 -2.03 1.32
N GLY A 83 9.50 -1.17 2.33
CA GLY A 83 9.37 -1.59 3.71
C GLY A 83 8.10 -2.42 3.93
N LYS A 84 8.10 -3.28 4.96
CA LYS A 84 6.89 -4.00 5.35
C LYS A 84 5.80 -2.97 5.74
N PRO A 85 4.53 -3.18 5.37
CA PRO A 85 3.44 -2.39 5.91
C PRO A 85 3.51 -2.34 7.44
N GLY A 86 3.16 -1.19 8.02
CA GLY A 86 3.05 -1.08 9.48
C GLY A 86 2.03 -2.07 10.05
N PRO A 87 2.09 -2.35 11.36
CA PRO A 87 1.06 -3.16 12.01
C PRO A 87 -0.31 -2.51 11.81
N GLN A 88 -1.35 -3.33 11.68
CA GLN A 88 -2.72 -2.86 11.70
C GLN A 88 -3.00 -2.13 13.02
N GLY A 89 -3.68 -0.99 12.96
CA GLY A 89 -4.08 -0.26 14.16
C GLY A 89 -4.95 -1.11 15.10
N GLU A 90 -4.93 -0.78 16.38
CA GLU A 90 -5.78 -1.46 17.37
C GLU A 90 -7.26 -1.31 17.00
N ARG A 91 -8.03 -2.37 17.25
CA ARG A 91 -9.48 -2.33 17.06
C ARG A 91 -10.05 -1.29 18.05
N GLY A 92 -10.89 -0.38 17.55
CA GLY A 92 -11.61 0.56 18.40
C GLY A 92 -12.41 -0.16 19.49
N GLU A 93 -12.67 0.54 20.60
CA GLU A 93 -13.48 0.03 21.69
C GLU A 93 -14.86 -0.41 21.20
N ALA A 94 -15.40 -1.47 21.81
CA ALA A 94 -16.76 -1.88 21.53
C ALA A 94 -17.73 -0.76 21.93
N GLY A 95 -18.73 -0.50 21.08
CA GLY A 95 -19.78 0.47 21.40
C GLY A 95 -20.53 0.10 22.67
N ALA A 96 -21.09 1.11 23.34
CA ALA A 96 -21.93 0.89 24.51
C ALA A 96 -23.12 -0.01 24.18
N ARG A 97 -23.49 -0.88 25.13
CA ARG A 97 -24.71 -1.69 25.01
C ARG A 97 -25.93 -0.76 24.90
N GLY A 98 -26.83 -1.05 23.97
CA GLY A 98 -28.10 -0.34 23.86
C GLY A 98 -28.95 -0.47 25.13
N GLU A 99 -29.81 0.52 25.37
CA GLU A 99 -30.72 0.50 26.51
C GLU A 99 -31.71 -0.69 26.40
N PRO A 100 -32.13 -1.27 27.54
CA PRO A 100 -33.20 -2.25 27.55
C PRO A 100 -34.47 -1.70 26.89
N GLY A 101 -35.18 -2.55 26.14
CA GLY A 101 -36.48 -2.20 25.60
C GLY A 101 -37.52 -1.96 26.70
N LEU A 102 -38.56 -1.18 26.37
CA LEU A 102 -39.68 -0.95 27.28
C LEU A 102 -40.44 -2.28 27.55
N PRO A 103 -40.99 -2.48 28.77
CA PRO A 103 -41.82 -3.63 29.08
C PRO A 103 -43.03 -3.74 28.14
N ALA A 104 -43.40 -4.96 27.77
CA ALA A 104 -44.61 -5.20 27.00
C ALA A 104 -45.88 -4.91 27.86
N PRO A 105 -46.96 -4.40 27.25
CA PRO A 105 -48.25 -4.22 27.94
C PRO A 105 -48.80 -5.55 28.45
N THR A 106 -49.42 -5.54 29.63
CA THR A 106 -50.05 -6.72 30.24
C THR A 106 -51.56 -6.59 30.26
N ILE A 107 -52.27 -7.73 30.27
CA ILE A 107 -53.74 -7.74 30.42
C ILE A 107 -54.07 -7.53 31.89
N LEU A 108 -54.76 -6.44 32.20
CA LEU A 108 -55.26 -6.11 33.54
C LEU A 108 -56.59 -6.78 33.87
N GLY A 109 -57.38 -7.11 32.84
CA GLY A 109 -58.69 -7.72 33.01
C GLY A 109 -59.41 -7.94 31.68
N TRP A 110 -60.67 -8.34 31.77
CA TRP A 110 -61.52 -8.62 30.60
C TRP A 110 -62.85 -7.91 30.71
N LYS A 111 -63.28 -7.25 29.63
CA LYS A 111 -64.63 -6.77 29.45
C LYS A 111 -65.42 -7.83 28.68
N ILE A 112 -66.49 -8.34 29.30
CA ILE A 112 -67.33 -9.38 28.72
C ILE A 112 -68.61 -8.77 28.16
N ASP A 113 -68.85 -9.00 26.87
CA ASP A 113 -70.12 -8.72 26.20
C ASP A 113 -70.85 -10.04 25.99
N ARG A 114 -71.93 -10.24 26.76
CA ARG A 114 -72.73 -11.46 26.74
C ARG A 114 -73.71 -11.53 25.58
N GLU A 115 -74.12 -10.38 25.03
CA GLU A 115 -75.03 -10.33 23.89
C GLU A 115 -74.30 -10.71 22.60
N ARG A 116 -73.08 -10.19 22.45
CA ARG A 116 -72.22 -10.44 21.29
C ARG A 116 -71.31 -11.65 21.46
N TYR A 117 -71.29 -12.27 22.64
CA TYR A 117 -70.40 -13.38 22.99
C TYR A 117 -68.92 -13.03 22.71
N CYS A 118 -68.49 -11.87 23.20
CA CYS A 118 -67.13 -11.34 23.00
C CYS A 118 -66.42 -11.08 24.34
N ALA A 119 -65.11 -11.29 24.38
CA ALA A 119 -64.26 -10.89 25.50
C ALA A 119 -63.15 -9.95 24.99
N THR A 120 -63.14 -8.70 25.46
CA THR A 120 -62.10 -7.71 25.10
C THR A 120 -61.09 -7.58 26.24
N PRO A 121 -59.79 -7.76 26.01
CA PRO A 121 -58.78 -7.57 27.06
C PRO A 121 -58.61 -6.08 27.36
N ILE A 122 -58.42 -5.76 28.64
CA ILE A 122 -58.07 -4.41 29.10
C ILE A 122 -56.55 -4.39 29.28
N MET A 123 -55.85 -3.65 28.43
CA MET A 123 -54.38 -3.58 28.45
C MET A 123 -53.87 -2.53 29.44
N SER A 124 -52.69 -2.76 30.03
CA SER A 124 -52.09 -1.87 31.04
C SER A 124 -51.67 -0.50 30.51
N ASP A 125 -51.49 -0.39 29.20
CA ASP A 125 -51.12 0.83 28.47
C ASP A 125 -52.33 1.50 27.80
N ASN A 126 -53.55 1.05 28.12
CA ASN A 126 -54.80 1.46 27.46
C ASN A 126 -54.82 1.23 25.94
N SER A 127 -53.95 0.36 25.40
CA SER A 127 -54.06 -0.04 23.99
C SER A 127 -55.36 -0.82 23.76
N GLU A 128 -55.98 -0.57 22.61
CA GLU A 128 -57.16 -1.30 22.16
C GLU A 128 -56.71 -2.54 21.39
N VAL A 129 -57.22 -3.71 21.78
CA VAL A 129 -56.92 -5.00 21.14
C VAL A 129 -58.23 -5.62 20.67
N GLU A 130 -58.16 -6.29 19.52
CA GLU A 130 -59.31 -6.97 18.92
C GLU A 130 -60.00 -7.94 19.90
N PRO A 131 -61.33 -7.87 20.05
CA PRO A 131 -62.07 -8.75 20.95
C PRO A 131 -61.99 -10.22 20.52
N LEU A 132 -61.81 -11.11 21.50
CA LEU A 132 -61.92 -12.54 21.29
C LEU A 132 -63.40 -12.92 21.08
N GLN A 133 -63.70 -13.49 19.92
CA GLN A 133 -65.04 -13.95 19.54
C GLN A 133 -65.29 -15.36 20.08
N LEU A 134 -66.25 -15.53 20.99
CA LEU A 134 -66.50 -16.78 21.71
C LEU A 134 -67.71 -17.57 21.20
N ARG A 135 -68.56 -16.96 20.35
CA ARG A 135 -69.79 -17.59 19.84
C ARG A 135 -69.54 -18.98 19.23
N ALA A 136 -68.57 -19.07 18.32
CA ALA A 136 -68.27 -20.31 17.62
C ALA A 136 -67.85 -21.44 18.57
N LEU A 137 -67.12 -21.11 19.65
CA LEU A 137 -66.72 -22.10 20.67
C LEU A 137 -67.94 -22.62 21.44
N PHE A 138 -68.90 -21.76 21.76
CA PHE A 138 -70.13 -22.19 22.43
C PHE A 138 -71.02 -23.02 21.49
N GLU A 139 -71.18 -22.62 20.23
CA GLU A 139 -71.96 -23.40 19.25
C GLU A 139 -71.38 -24.80 19.06
N GLN A 140 -70.06 -24.91 18.95
CA GLN A 140 -69.36 -26.19 18.88
C GLN A 140 -69.61 -27.04 20.14
N PHE A 141 -69.46 -26.46 21.34
CA PHE A 141 -69.69 -27.17 22.60
C PHE A 141 -71.09 -27.78 22.69
N HIS A 142 -72.13 -27.04 22.26
CA HIS A 142 -73.49 -27.58 22.25
C HIS A 142 -73.64 -28.72 21.24
N SER A 143 -73.04 -28.61 20.06
CA SER A 143 -73.09 -29.68 19.05
C SER A 143 -72.37 -30.97 19.44
N GLU A 144 -71.36 -30.89 20.33
CA GLU A 144 -70.62 -32.04 20.86
C GLU A 144 -71.28 -32.67 22.10
N ALA A 145 -72.21 -31.94 22.73
CA ALA A 145 -72.89 -32.37 23.96
C ALA A 145 -74.23 -33.09 23.72
N ASP A 146 -74.71 -33.10 22.48
CA ASP A 146 -75.85 -33.90 21.99
C ASP A 146 -75.39 -35.27 21.45
#